data_AF-A0A940TDR3-F1
#
_entry.id   AF-A0A940TDR3-F1
#
_cell.length_a   1.000
_cell.length_b   1.000
_cell.length_c   1.000
_cell.angle_alpha   90.00
_cell.angle_beta   90.00
_cell.angle_gamma   90.00
#
_symmetry.space_group_name_H-M   'P 1'
#
loop_
_entity.id
_entity.type
_entity.pdbx_description
1 polymer ?
#
loop_
_entity_poly.entity_id
_entity_poly.type
_entity_poly.pdbx_seq_one_letter_code
_entity_poly.pdbx_strand_id
1 'polypeptide(L)'
;MKKNKVILGCAAVLSVVLLSMLVYILFFRFENIEILIQGVFGDSGRVLNVQNTYFGVDDGRIYNLDDNSTIYQTNDKSAKVKVYDDIVWVFDENSSKNLVAFDAKWNMVGSYEIPSDIIDFLVCSNVIFCIMPNDMQAFCLKEDGSKTEIAIEFEQLYIDEAIELSVHRYKSEYADCVMFKELEGKHSYYVIADAEYKHVIEYVGPPLCVLLFDSNRLVYSDRGLDKRTFTEYCFSLGSCNIYNANVSSDKVSFMNQFVLHNNDEYIVCFGQTTSNSGPKRSGTSEMKGHISDHLYCIDKNDFSKQFEHKTKTFERIIYADSEKAITYYDGEYLTYSLEDWKVIDKQDADEIKDGGSYFFEACGEYIFVFDDKTDKLINKIKV
;
A
#
# COMPACT_ATOMS: atom_id res chain seq x y z
N MET A 1 39.52 53.76 12.91
CA MET A 1 39.78 52.29 13.02
C MET A 1 38.56 51.42 13.37
N LYS A 2 37.56 51.88 14.14
CA LYS A 2 36.37 51.04 14.46
C LYS A 2 35.44 50.75 13.27
N LYS A 3 35.23 51.68 12.33
CA LYS A 3 34.37 51.48 11.15
C LYS A 3 34.85 50.36 10.21
N ASN A 4 36.15 50.22 9.99
CA ASN A 4 36.69 49.20 9.08
C ASN A 4 36.55 47.77 9.62
N LYS A 5 36.54 47.58 10.96
CA LYS A 5 36.32 46.25 11.56
C LYS A 5 34.87 45.78 11.44
N VAL A 6 33.90 46.70 11.49
CA VAL A 6 32.47 46.36 11.33
C VAL A 6 32.18 45.95 9.88
N ILE A 7 32.73 46.67 8.90
CA ILE A 7 32.56 46.34 7.47
C ILE A 7 33.17 44.98 7.14
N LEU A 8 34.35 44.66 7.70
CA LEU A 8 35.00 43.36 7.49
C LEU A 8 34.21 42.20 8.12
N GLY A 9 33.60 42.42 9.29
CA GLY A 9 32.73 41.45 9.95
C GLY A 9 31.45 41.18 9.16
N CYS A 10 30.80 42.22 8.63
CA CYS A 10 29.61 42.08 7.79
C CYS A 10 29.91 41.37 6.46
N ALA A 11 31.06 41.65 5.83
CA ALA A 11 31.48 40.98 4.60
C ALA A 11 31.76 39.49 4.84
N ALA A 12 32.39 39.12 5.96
CA ALA A 12 32.64 37.72 6.30
C ALA A 12 31.33 36.94 6.54
N VAL A 13 30.36 37.53 7.24
CA VAL A 13 29.03 36.91 7.45
C VAL A 13 28.28 36.75 6.13
N LEU A 14 28.30 37.77 5.27
CA LEU A 14 27.65 37.70 3.96
C LEU A 14 28.29 36.62 3.07
N SER A 15 29.61 36.49 3.09
CA SER A 15 30.34 35.44 2.36
C SER A 15 30.00 34.05 2.88
N VAL A 16 29.88 33.87 4.20
CA VAL A 16 29.43 32.59 4.78
C VAL A 16 28.00 32.28 4.35
N VAL A 17 27.07 33.24 4.40
CA VAL A 17 25.68 33.05 3.97
C VAL A 17 25.60 32.72 2.48
N LEU A 18 26.34 33.43 1.63
CA LEU A 18 26.39 33.17 0.19
C LEU A 18 27.00 31.80 -0.11
N LEU A 19 28.06 31.41 0.60
CA LEU A 19 28.68 30.10 0.44
C LEU A 19 27.73 28.99 0.92
N SER A 20 27.03 29.19 2.03
CA SER A 20 25.99 28.26 2.51
C SER A 20 24.82 28.16 1.54
N MET A 21 24.37 29.27 0.95
CA MET A 21 23.34 29.26 -0.10
C MET A 21 23.85 28.59 -1.38
N LEU A 22 25.11 28.81 -1.76
CA LEU A 22 25.70 28.17 -2.94
C LEU A 22 25.86 26.67 -2.73
N VAL A 23 26.33 26.24 -1.55
CA VAL A 23 26.39 24.84 -1.13
C VAL A 23 24.99 24.26 -1.08
N TYR A 24 24.00 24.99 -0.55
CA TYR A 24 22.60 24.55 -0.57
C TYR A 24 22.09 24.38 -2.00
N ILE A 25 22.33 25.36 -2.89
CA ILE A 25 21.92 25.29 -4.31
C ILE A 25 22.70 24.20 -5.06
N LEU A 26 23.95 23.91 -4.73
CA LEU A 26 24.77 22.93 -5.45
C LEU A 26 24.58 21.50 -4.94
N PHE A 27 24.32 21.30 -3.65
CA PHE A 27 24.14 19.99 -3.04
C PHE A 27 22.67 19.60 -2.81
N PHE A 28 21.76 20.58 -2.86
CA PHE A 28 20.31 20.36 -2.67
C PHE A 28 19.48 20.89 -3.85
N ARG A 29 20.11 21.18 -5.01
CA ARG A 29 19.36 21.26 -6.28
C ARG A 29 18.95 19.85 -6.65
N PHE A 30 17.78 19.47 -6.19
CA PHE A 30 17.01 18.47 -6.89
C PHE A 30 15.94 19.15 -7.74
N GLU A 31 15.87 18.63 -8.95
CA GLU A 31 14.86 18.85 -9.97
C GLU A 31 13.46 18.92 -9.35
N ASN A 32 12.60 19.81 -9.85
CA ASN A 32 11.23 20.04 -9.34
C ASN A 32 10.29 18.86 -9.70
N ILE A 33 10.67 17.63 -9.38
CA ILE A 33 9.96 16.40 -9.75
C ILE A 33 8.94 16.07 -8.66
N GLU A 34 7.77 15.60 -9.07
CA GLU A 34 6.75 15.05 -8.19
C GLU A 34 6.70 13.52 -8.39
N ILE A 35 6.82 12.76 -7.29
CA ILE A 35 6.81 11.30 -7.30
C ILE A 35 5.74 10.80 -6.36
N LEU A 36 4.77 10.13 -6.94
CA LEU A 36 3.69 9.43 -6.30
C LEU A 36 3.95 7.93 -6.33
N ILE A 37 3.56 7.25 -5.26
CA ILE A 37 3.76 5.82 -5.09
C ILE A 37 2.36 5.26 -4.80
N GLN A 38 1.77 4.58 -5.80
CA GLN A 38 0.44 3.97 -5.73
C GLN A 38 0.58 2.46 -5.83
N GLY A 39 -0.35 1.69 -5.23
CA GLY A 39 -0.46 0.25 -5.47
C GLY A 39 0.82 -0.55 -5.27
N VAL A 40 1.81 -0.02 -4.55
CA VAL A 40 3.05 -0.75 -4.36
C VAL A 40 2.82 -1.96 -3.45
N PHE A 41 1.73 -1.96 -2.66
CA PHE A 41 1.50 -2.94 -1.60
C PHE A 41 0.00 -3.21 -1.34
N GLY A 42 -0.76 -3.68 -2.35
CA GLY A 42 -2.13 -4.20 -2.19
C GLY A 42 -2.96 -4.29 -3.48
N ASP A 43 -3.94 -5.20 -3.52
CA ASP A 43 -4.85 -5.50 -4.67
C ASP A 43 -5.77 -4.34 -5.12
N SER A 44 -5.58 -3.13 -4.59
CA SER A 44 -6.32 -1.91 -4.96
C SER A 44 -5.58 -1.06 -6.01
N GLY A 45 -4.58 -1.62 -6.69
CA GLY A 45 -3.85 -0.99 -7.77
C GLY A 45 -4.71 -0.70 -9.01
N ARG A 46 -4.26 0.22 -9.86
CA ARG A 46 -4.82 0.45 -11.21
C ARG A 46 -4.30 -0.56 -12.23
N VAL A 47 -3.32 -1.38 -11.90
CA VAL A 47 -2.71 -2.37 -12.78
C VAL A 47 -3.10 -3.78 -12.37
N LEU A 48 -3.73 -4.49 -13.29
CA LEU A 48 -4.11 -5.89 -13.15
C LEU A 48 -3.09 -6.78 -13.88
N ASN A 49 -2.74 -7.92 -13.30
CA ASN A 49 -2.02 -8.99 -13.97
C ASN A 49 -2.95 -10.18 -14.19
N VAL A 50 -3.12 -10.59 -15.45
CA VAL A 50 -3.87 -11.79 -15.83
C VAL A 50 -3.00 -12.62 -16.76
N GLN A 51 -2.55 -13.79 -16.31
CA GLN A 51 -1.68 -14.69 -17.08
C GLN A 51 -0.47 -13.99 -17.74
N ASN A 52 0.23 -13.14 -16.99
CA ASN A 52 1.39 -12.35 -17.44
C ASN A 52 1.06 -11.25 -18.48
N THR A 53 -0.22 -10.95 -18.66
CA THR A 53 -0.67 -9.77 -19.44
C THR A 53 -1.15 -8.71 -18.46
N TYR A 54 -0.72 -7.47 -18.70
CA TYR A 54 -1.01 -6.36 -17.80
C TYR A 54 -2.07 -5.43 -18.37
N PHE A 55 -3.04 -5.07 -17.53
CA PHE A 55 -4.16 -4.20 -17.89
C PHE A 55 -4.23 -3.01 -16.94
N GLY A 56 -4.53 -1.84 -17.46
CA GLY A 56 -4.84 -0.64 -16.68
C GLY A 56 -6.34 -0.52 -16.42
N VAL A 57 -6.70 0.00 -15.25
CA VAL A 57 -8.06 0.33 -14.84
C VAL A 57 -8.11 1.82 -14.54
N ASP A 58 -8.93 2.55 -15.27
CA ASP A 58 -9.10 3.99 -15.07
C ASP A 58 -10.51 4.44 -15.49
N ASP A 59 -11.20 5.20 -14.65
CA ASP A 59 -12.52 5.79 -14.94
C ASP A 59 -13.55 4.77 -15.53
N GLY A 60 -13.57 3.55 -14.98
CA GLY A 60 -14.42 2.44 -15.45
C GLY A 60 -13.98 1.80 -16.78
N ARG A 61 -12.83 2.21 -17.34
CA ARG A 61 -12.21 1.64 -18.52
C ARG A 61 -11.15 0.62 -18.10
N ILE A 62 -11.20 -0.57 -18.68
CA ILE A 62 -10.13 -1.56 -18.58
C ILE A 62 -9.43 -1.66 -19.94
N TYR A 63 -8.13 -1.46 -19.98
CA TYR A 63 -7.35 -1.38 -21.21
C TYR A 63 -6.03 -2.14 -21.13
N ASN A 64 -5.54 -2.64 -22.26
CA ASN A 64 -4.26 -3.33 -22.32
C ASN A 64 -3.11 -2.31 -22.20
N LEU A 65 -2.12 -2.56 -21.31
CA LEU A 65 -1.03 -1.61 -21.07
C LEU A 65 0.02 -1.54 -22.20
N ASP A 66 0.10 -2.55 -23.08
CA ASP A 66 1.08 -2.59 -24.18
C ASP A 66 0.61 -1.79 -25.40
N ASP A 67 -0.68 -1.86 -25.74
CA ASP A 67 -1.23 -1.20 -26.93
C ASP A 67 -2.31 -0.13 -26.65
N ASN A 68 -2.66 0.06 -25.38
CA ASN A 68 -3.69 1.00 -24.91
C ASN A 68 -5.08 0.74 -25.54
N SER A 69 -5.35 -0.47 -26.03
CA SER A 69 -6.68 -0.84 -26.52
C SER A 69 -7.64 -1.02 -25.35
N THR A 70 -8.84 -0.43 -25.46
CA THR A 70 -9.91 -0.68 -24.49
C THR A 70 -10.42 -2.10 -24.66
N ILE A 71 -10.39 -2.87 -23.59
CA ILE A 71 -10.88 -4.25 -23.57
C ILE A 71 -12.31 -4.31 -23.01
N TYR A 72 -12.58 -3.53 -21.97
CA TYR A 72 -13.88 -3.47 -21.33
C TYR A 72 -14.19 -2.05 -20.84
N GLN A 73 -15.48 -1.69 -20.85
CA GLN A 73 -15.97 -0.41 -20.34
C GLN A 73 -17.22 -0.66 -19.50
N THR A 74 -17.16 -0.26 -18.24
CA THR A 74 -18.32 -0.19 -17.34
C THR A 74 -18.90 1.22 -17.33
N ASN A 75 -20.17 1.35 -16.93
CA ASN A 75 -20.84 2.63 -16.74
C ASN A 75 -20.49 3.28 -15.39
N ASP A 76 -19.96 2.49 -14.46
CA ASP A 76 -19.50 2.94 -13.16
C ASP A 76 -18.01 3.29 -13.19
N LYS A 77 -17.73 4.58 -13.03
CA LYS A 77 -16.36 5.13 -13.00
C LYS A 77 -15.56 4.66 -11.78
N SER A 78 -16.26 4.26 -10.72
CA SER A 78 -15.73 3.74 -9.46
C SER A 78 -15.84 2.22 -9.35
N ALA A 79 -16.07 1.53 -10.48
CA ALA A 79 -16.18 0.08 -10.50
C ALA A 79 -14.94 -0.57 -9.88
N LYS A 80 -15.19 -1.58 -9.03
CA LYS A 80 -14.13 -2.34 -8.37
C LYS A 80 -13.73 -3.48 -9.28
N VAL A 81 -12.47 -3.53 -9.68
CA VAL A 81 -11.94 -4.56 -10.59
C VAL A 81 -10.83 -5.31 -9.89
N LYS A 82 -10.95 -6.64 -9.82
CA LYS A 82 -9.99 -7.51 -9.13
C LYS A 82 -9.71 -8.77 -9.91
N VAL A 83 -8.56 -9.39 -9.67
CA VAL A 83 -8.18 -10.66 -10.29
C VAL A 83 -8.03 -11.73 -9.21
N TYR A 84 -8.75 -12.83 -9.37
CA TYR A 84 -8.65 -14.02 -8.51
C TYR A 84 -8.58 -15.24 -9.40
N ASP A 85 -7.56 -16.09 -9.21
CA ASP A 85 -7.36 -17.32 -9.99
C ASP A 85 -7.45 -17.13 -11.52
N ASP A 86 -6.78 -16.09 -12.06
CA ASP A 86 -6.83 -15.67 -13.48
C ASP A 86 -8.22 -15.24 -14.01
N ILE A 87 -9.22 -15.08 -13.13
CA ILE A 87 -10.53 -14.52 -13.47
C ILE A 87 -10.58 -13.05 -13.08
N VAL A 88 -10.99 -12.20 -14.03
CA VAL A 88 -11.22 -10.78 -13.78
C VAL A 88 -12.66 -10.58 -13.31
N TRP A 89 -12.81 -10.03 -12.11
CA TRP A 89 -14.09 -9.71 -11.50
C TRP A 89 -14.32 -8.20 -11.56
N VAL A 90 -15.43 -7.80 -12.16
CA VAL A 90 -15.85 -6.40 -12.28
C VAL A 90 -17.14 -6.20 -11.50
N PHE A 91 -17.08 -5.34 -10.49
CA PHE A 91 -18.25 -4.88 -9.76
C PHE A 91 -18.68 -3.48 -10.21
N ASP A 92 -19.88 -3.37 -10.77
CA ASP A 92 -20.52 -2.13 -11.23
C ASP A 92 -21.79 -1.90 -10.39
N GLU A 93 -21.74 -0.93 -9.47
CA GLU A 93 -22.84 -0.67 -8.52
C GLU A 93 -24.14 -0.23 -9.20
N ASN A 94 -24.05 0.28 -10.44
CA ASN A 94 -25.17 0.83 -11.20
C ASN A 94 -25.86 -0.22 -12.09
N SER A 95 -25.37 -1.46 -12.11
CA SER A 95 -25.94 -2.55 -12.91
C SER A 95 -26.86 -3.47 -12.08
N SER A 96 -27.95 -3.95 -12.68
CA SER A 96 -28.82 -4.99 -12.08
C SER A 96 -28.11 -6.34 -11.91
N LYS A 97 -27.10 -6.61 -12.74
CA LYS A 97 -26.12 -7.68 -12.55
C LYS A 97 -24.79 -7.01 -12.27
N ASN A 98 -24.66 -6.55 -11.04
CA ASN A 98 -23.56 -5.71 -10.57
C ASN A 98 -22.24 -6.45 -10.42
N LEU A 99 -22.17 -7.78 -10.59
CA LEU A 99 -20.91 -8.51 -10.61
C LEU A 99 -20.78 -9.33 -11.91
N VAL A 100 -19.68 -9.12 -12.64
CA VAL A 100 -19.39 -9.86 -13.87
C VAL A 100 -17.99 -10.46 -13.79
N ALA A 101 -17.84 -11.70 -14.25
CA ALA A 101 -16.57 -12.42 -14.28
C ALA A 101 -16.13 -12.67 -15.72
N PHE A 102 -14.85 -12.44 -16.01
CA PHE A 102 -14.23 -12.67 -17.32
C PHE A 102 -13.03 -13.62 -17.19
N ASP A 103 -12.88 -14.53 -18.15
CA ASP A 103 -11.64 -15.31 -18.30
C ASP A 103 -10.48 -14.43 -18.80
N ALA A 104 -9.26 -14.99 -18.84
CA ALA A 104 -8.07 -14.30 -19.34
C ALA A 104 -8.15 -13.85 -20.82
N LYS A 105 -9.12 -14.37 -21.59
CA LYS A 105 -9.41 -13.96 -22.97
C LYS A 105 -10.57 -12.96 -23.06
N TRP A 106 -11.03 -12.45 -21.91
CA TRP A 106 -12.14 -11.52 -21.80
C TRP A 106 -13.49 -12.06 -22.27
N ASN A 107 -13.67 -13.39 -22.27
CA ASN A 107 -15.00 -13.98 -22.41
C ASN A 107 -15.71 -13.91 -21.06
N MET A 108 -16.96 -13.45 -21.05
CA MET A 108 -17.78 -13.47 -19.84
C MET A 108 -18.06 -14.92 -19.44
N VAL A 109 -17.63 -15.30 -18.23
CA VAL A 109 -17.81 -16.64 -17.64
C VAL A 109 -18.87 -16.65 -16.54
N GLY A 110 -19.30 -15.49 -16.06
CA GLY A 110 -20.35 -15.40 -15.04
C GLY A 110 -20.91 -13.99 -14.93
N SER A 111 -22.17 -13.88 -14.50
CA SER A 111 -22.82 -12.59 -14.24
C SER A 111 -23.90 -12.76 -13.18
N TYR A 112 -23.72 -12.04 -12.08
CA TYR A 112 -24.41 -12.24 -10.82
C TYR A 112 -24.98 -10.92 -10.30
N GLU A 113 -25.98 -11.04 -9.46
CA GLU A 113 -26.50 -9.96 -8.64
C GLU A 113 -25.98 -10.18 -7.21
N ILE A 114 -25.24 -9.24 -6.64
CA ILE A 114 -24.78 -9.22 -5.25
C ILE A 114 -25.29 -7.94 -4.54
N PRO A 115 -25.18 -7.80 -3.22
CA PRO A 115 -25.55 -6.54 -2.55
C PRO A 115 -24.83 -5.33 -3.20
N SER A 116 -25.55 -4.22 -3.37
CA SER A 116 -25.02 -3.02 -4.04
C SER A 116 -24.15 -2.15 -3.12
N ASP A 117 -24.36 -2.23 -1.81
CA ASP A 117 -23.71 -1.43 -0.77
C ASP A 117 -22.44 -2.08 -0.20
N ILE A 118 -21.69 -2.78 -1.07
CA ILE A 118 -20.40 -3.37 -0.68
C ILE A 118 -19.29 -2.31 -0.67
N ILE A 119 -18.50 -2.31 0.40
CA ILE A 119 -17.24 -1.58 0.47
C ILE A 119 -16.22 -2.27 -0.43
N ASP A 120 -16.14 -3.59 -0.38
CA ASP A 120 -15.22 -4.37 -1.20
C ASP A 120 -15.64 -5.85 -1.26
N PHE A 121 -14.92 -6.66 -2.03
CA PHE A 121 -15.16 -8.09 -2.15
C PHE A 121 -13.88 -8.91 -2.31
N LEU A 122 -13.97 -10.17 -1.87
CA LEU A 122 -13.00 -11.24 -2.11
C LEU A 122 -13.69 -12.39 -2.82
N VAL A 123 -13.05 -13.01 -3.80
CA VAL A 123 -13.53 -14.27 -4.38
C VAL A 123 -12.52 -15.38 -4.10
N CYS A 124 -13.01 -16.51 -3.59
CA CYS A 124 -12.26 -17.74 -3.41
C CYS A 124 -12.99 -18.88 -4.11
N SER A 125 -12.41 -19.43 -5.18
CA SER A 125 -13.09 -20.41 -6.03
C SER A 125 -14.44 -19.86 -6.57
N ASN A 126 -15.57 -20.46 -6.20
CA ASN A 126 -16.90 -20.00 -6.56
C ASN A 126 -17.63 -19.30 -5.39
N VAL A 127 -16.92 -18.91 -4.33
CA VAL A 127 -17.50 -18.21 -3.19
C VAL A 127 -17.06 -16.75 -3.21
N ILE A 128 -18.02 -15.83 -3.14
CA ILE A 128 -17.76 -14.40 -2.96
C ILE A 128 -18.06 -13.97 -1.53
N PHE A 129 -17.15 -13.21 -0.95
CA PHE A 129 -17.33 -12.47 0.29
C PHE A 129 -17.57 -11.01 -0.04
N CYS A 130 -18.73 -10.50 0.38
CA CYS A 130 -19.18 -9.13 0.23
C CYS A 130 -18.95 -8.41 1.56
N ILE A 131 -18.02 -7.45 1.57
CA ILE A 131 -17.68 -6.67 2.76
C ILE A 131 -18.59 -5.45 2.80
N MET A 132 -19.40 -5.36 3.84
CA MET A 132 -20.38 -4.30 4.04
C MET A 132 -19.89 -3.36 5.16
N PRO A 133 -20.43 -2.13 5.29
CA PRO A 133 -19.99 -1.20 6.34
C PRO A 133 -20.03 -1.75 7.76
N ASN A 134 -20.99 -2.62 8.05
CA ASN A 134 -21.23 -3.15 9.39
C ASN A 134 -21.33 -4.67 9.44
N ASP A 135 -21.11 -5.37 8.34
CA ASP A 135 -21.38 -6.81 8.25
C ASP A 135 -20.55 -7.45 7.12
N MET A 136 -20.61 -8.77 7.03
CA MET A 136 -20.08 -9.53 5.91
C MET A 136 -21.10 -10.55 5.45
N GLN A 137 -21.32 -10.64 4.14
CA GLN A 137 -22.16 -11.68 3.54
C GLN A 137 -21.32 -12.54 2.60
N ALA A 138 -21.66 -13.82 2.49
CA ALA A 138 -20.97 -14.74 1.60
C ALA A 138 -21.96 -15.50 0.73
N PHE A 139 -21.60 -15.71 -0.53
CA PHE A 139 -22.45 -16.41 -1.49
C PHE A 139 -21.65 -17.42 -2.31
N CYS A 140 -22.18 -18.63 -2.43
CA CYS A 140 -21.78 -19.62 -3.43
C CYS A 140 -22.41 -19.22 -4.78
N LEU A 141 -21.57 -18.93 -5.77
CA LEU A 141 -21.93 -18.55 -7.12
C LEU A 141 -22.06 -19.81 -7.99
N LYS A 142 -23.12 -19.87 -8.81
CA LYS A 142 -23.44 -21.00 -9.69
C LYS A 142 -23.34 -20.60 -11.16
N GLU A 143 -23.02 -21.56 -12.03
CA GLU A 143 -22.86 -21.34 -13.47
C GLU A 143 -24.11 -20.75 -14.15
N ASP A 144 -25.31 -21.00 -13.62
CA ASP A 144 -26.56 -20.44 -14.13
C ASP A 144 -26.78 -18.95 -13.74
N GLY A 145 -25.81 -18.34 -13.05
CA GLY A 145 -25.87 -16.98 -12.54
C GLY A 145 -26.66 -16.83 -11.24
N SER A 146 -27.20 -17.92 -10.69
CA SER A 146 -27.81 -17.90 -9.37
C SER A 146 -26.76 -17.94 -8.26
N LYS A 147 -27.18 -17.60 -7.05
CA LYS A 147 -26.34 -17.60 -5.85
C LYS A 147 -27.04 -18.28 -4.68
N THR A 148 -26.27 -18.78 -3.72
CA THR A 148 -26.80 -19.32 -2.47
C THR A 148 -25.97 -18.77 -1.32
N GLU A 149 -26.62 -18.22 -0.31
CA GLU A 149 -25.95 -17.67 0.86
C GLU A 149 -25.21 -18.76 1.64
N ILE A 150 -24.02 -18.42 2.12
CA ILE A 150 -23.17 -19.27 2.94
C ILE A 150 -23.17 -18.71 4.36
N ALA A 151 -23.31 -19.61 5.34
CA ALA A 151 -23.22 -19.23 6.74
C ALA A 151 -21.80 -18.76 7.08
N ILE A 152 -21.71 -17.62 7.74
CA ILE A 152 -20.47 -17.07 8.26
C ILE A 152 -20.54 -17.13 9.79
N GLU A 153 -19.54 -17.72 10.41
CA GLU A 153 -19.37 -17.68 11.86
C GLU A 153 -18.91 -16.27 12.27
N PHE A 154 -19.62 -15.68 13.23
CA PHE A 154 -19.31 -14.36 13.77
C PHE A 154 -18.84 -14.48 15.21
N GLU A 155 -17.72 -13.83 15.52
CA GLU A 155 -17.16 -13.73 16.86
C GLU A 155 -16.70 -12.29 17.14
N GLN A 156 -17.13 -11.71 18.27
CA GLN A 156 -16.51 -10.50 18.78
C GLN A 156 -15.28 -10.89 19.60
N LEU A 157 -14.09 -10.54 19.12
CA LEU A 157 -12.82 -10.94 19.74
C LEU A 157 -12.54 -10.15 21.03
N TYR A 158 -12.58 -8.81 20.94
CA TYR A 158 -12.37 -7.90 22.08
C TYR A 158 -12.78 -6.47 21.72
N ILE A 159 -12.76 -5.60 22.74
CA ILE A 159 -12.89 -4.14 22.60
C ILE A 159 -11.59 -3.52 23.09
N ASP A 160 -10.98 -2.70 22.25
CA ASP A 160 -9.84 -1.86 22.61
C ASP A 160 -10.36 -0.45 22.95
N GLU A 161 -10.67 -0.26 24.23
CA GLU A 161 -11.16 1.04 24.74
C GLU A 161 -10.12 2.16 24.59
N ALA A 162 -8.82 1.82 24.51
CA ALA A 162 -7.76 2.82 24.43
C ALA A 162 -7.73 3.53 23.06
N ILE A 163 -8.23 2.85 22.02
CA ILE A 163 -8.32 3.37 20.65
C ILE A 163 -9.75 3.39 20.11
N GLU A 164 -10.73 3.13 20.99
CA GLU A 164 -12.16 3.13 20.69
C GLU A 164 -12.53 2.22 19.50
N LEU A 165 -11.94 1.02 19.45
CA LEU A 165 -12.21 0.01 18.42
C LEU A 165 -12.84 -1.25 19.02
N SER A 166 -13.78 -1.85 18.28
CA SER A 166 -14.25 -3.21 18.50
C SER A 166 -13.74 -4.10 17.38
N VAL A 167 -13.22 -5.27 17.74
CA VAL A 167 -12.61 -6.20 16.78
C VAL A 167 -13.50 -7.43 16.66
N HIS A 168 -13.90 -7.72 15.43
CA HIS A 168 -14.82 -8.80 15.07
C HIS A 168 -14.13 -9.72 14.08
N ARG A 169 -14.36 -11.01 14.22
CA ARG A 169 -13.90 -12.03 13.28
C ARG A 169 -15.10 -12.67 12.60
N TYR A 170 -14.99 -12.82 11.29
CA TYR A 170 -15.94 -13.51 10.46
C TYR A 170 -15.22 -14.66 9.76
N LYS A 171 -15.69 -15.89 9.98
CA LYS A 171 -14.99 -17.08 9.52
C LYS A 171 -15.91 -18.03 8.75
N SER A 172 -15.35 -18.65 7.73
CA SER A 172 -15.93 -19.79 7.02
C SER A 172 -14.84 -20.80 6.68
N GLU A 173 -15.20 -21.89 5.99
CA GLU A 173 -14.21 -22.83 5.44
C GLU A 173 -13.40 -22.24 4.27
N TYR A 174 -13.83 -21.12 3.66
CA TYR A 174 -13.19 -20.53 2.47
C TYR A 174 -12.41 -19.24 2.75
N ALA A 175 -12.73 -18.52 3.83
CA ALA A 175 -12.08 -17.26 4.16
C ALA A 175 -12.17 -16.94 5.65
N ASP A 176 -11.23 -16.11 6.09
CA ASP A 176 -11.14 -15.54 7.42
C ASP A 176 -11.02 -14.02 7.30
N CYS A 177 -11.83 -13.29 8.04
CA CYS A 177 -11.90 -11.84 7.99
C CYS A 177 -11.88 -11.28 9.40
N VAL A 178 -11.06 -10.26 9.61
CA VAL A 178 -11.09 -9.42 10.81
C VAL A 178 -11.55 -8.02 10.43
N MET A 179 -12.59 -7.55 11.11
CA MET A 179 -13.14 -6.22 10.96
C MET A 179 -12.97 -5.42 12.25
N PHE A 180 -12.42 -4.23 12.11
CA PHE A 180 -12.22 -3.26 13.19
C PHE A 180 -13.27 -2.16 13.02
N LYS A 181 -14.15 -2.00 14.01
CA LYS A 181 -15.21 -0.99 13.98
C LYS A 181 -14.97 0.05 15.06
N GLU A 182 -14.93 1.33 14.69
CA GLU A 182 -14.92 2.42 15.65
C GLU A 182 -16.20 2.41 16.50
N LEU A 183 -16.07 2.60 17.81
CA LEU A 183 -17.19 2.53 18.76
C LEU A 183 -18.25 3.62 18.50
N GLU A 184 -17.84 4.78 17.99
CA GLU A 184 -18.75 5.86 17.57
C GLU A 184 -19.28 5.69 16.12
N GLY A 185 -18.93 4.59 15.44
CA GLY A 185 -19.51 4.19 14.15
C GLY A 185 -19.10 5.07 12.96
N LYS A 186 -17.97 5.79 13.03
CA LYS A 186 -17.54 6.70 11.95
C LYS A 186 -16.79 5.97 10.84
N HIS A 187 -15.99 4.95 11.17
CA HIS A 187 -15.22 4.18 10.20
C HIS A 187 -15.12 2.69 10.58
N SER A 188 -15.05 1.83 9.56
CA SER A 188 -14.73 0.42 9.67
C SER A 188 -13.47 0.13 8.83
N TYR A 189 -12.53 -0.60 9.42
CA TYR A 189 -11.33 -1.12 8.77
C TYR A 189 -11.45 -2.64 8.71
N TYR A 190 -10.79 -3.27 7.76
CA TYR A 190 -10.80 -4.73 7.67
C TYR A 190 -9.53 -5.29 7.06
N VAL A 191 -9.26 -6.54 7.40
CA VAL A 191 -8.38 -7.43 6.66
C VAL A 191 -9.15 -8.72 6.41
N ILE A 192 -9.16 -9.19 5.17
CA ILE A 192 -9.76 -10.47 4.80
C ILE A 192 -8.76 -11.28 4.00
N ALA A 193 -8.71 -12.57 4.29
CA ALA A 193 -7.87 -13.52 3.60
C ALA A 193 -8.69 -14.73 3.17
N ASP A 194 -8.33 -15.35 2.05
CA ASP A 194 -8.82 -16.70 1.75
C ASP A 194 -8.28 -17.72 2.77
N ALA A 195 -8.82 -18.94 2.76
CA ALA A 195 -8.45 -19.98 3.71
C ALA A 195 -6.96 -20.39 3.65
N GLU A 196 -6.30 -20.15 2.53
CA GLU A 196 -4.87 -20.43 2.32
C GLU A 196 -4.00 -19.19 2.57
N TYR A 197 -4.60 -18.05 2.91
CA TYR A 197 -3.97 -16.74 3.05
C TYR A 197 -3.18 -16.32 1.80
N LYS A 198 -3.61 -16.77 0.62
CA LYS A 198 -2.99 -16.41 -0.67
C LYS A 198 -3.45 -15.04 -1.16
N HIS A 199 -4.76 -14.81 -1.12
CA HIS A 199 -5.36 -13.52 -1.42
C HIS A 199 -5.70 -12.80 -0.12
N VAL A 200 -5.08 -11.64 0.09
CA VAL A 200 -5.33 -10.78 1.26
C VAL A 200 -5.73 -9.41 0.79
N ILE A 201 -6.88 -8.95 1.24
CA ILE A 201 -7.35 -7.59 1.01
C ILE A 201 -7.36 -6.87 2.34
N GLU A 202 -6.78 -5.69 2.36
CA GLU A 202 -6.83 -4.80 3.50
C GLU A 202 -7.40 -3.44 3.12
N TYR A 203 -8.32 -2.96 3.94
CA TYR A 203 -8.70 -1.55 3.97
C TYR A 203 -8.40 -1.06 5.38
N VAL A 204 -7.14 -0.69 5.54
CA VAL A 204 -6.58 -0.15 6.77
C VAL A 204 -6.13 1.28 6.48
N GLY A 205 -6.46 2.19 7.39
CA GLY A 205 -6.12 3.59 7.26
C GLY A 205 -5.90 4.20 8.63
N PRO A 206 -5.24 5.37 8.74
CA PRO A 206 -4.97 5.98 10.04
C PRO A 206 -6.28 6.08 10.84
N PRO A 207 -6.36 5.41 12.01
CA PRO A 207 -5.24 5.04 12.87
C PRO A 207 -4.66 3.61 12.73
N LEU A 208 -5.24 2.69 11.99
CA LEU A 208 -4.90 1.26 12.06
C LEU A 208 -3.93 0.83 10.95
N CYS A 209 -2.95 -0.01 11.31
CA CYS A 209 -2.15 -0.80 10.37
C CYS A 209 -2.18 -2.27 10.80
N VAL A 210 -2.54 -3.18 9.89
CA VAL A 210 -2.38 -4.63 10.12
C VAL A 210 -0.99 -5.05 9.64
N LEU A 211 -0.26 -5.76 10.49
CA LEU A 211 1.12 -6.20 10.28
C LEU A 211 1.23 -7.69 9.95
N LEU A 212 0.32 -8.48 10.51
CA LEU A 212 0.24 -9.91 10.26
C LEU A 212 -1.20 -10.34 10.44
N PHE A 213 -1.69 -11.15 9.51
CA PHE A 213 -2.93 -11.86 9.67
C PHE A 213 -2.74 -13.27 9.14
N ASP A 214 -2.83 -14.26 10.04
CA ASP A 214 -2.72 -15.68 9.73
C ASP A 214 -3.78 -16.47 10.51
N SER A 215 -3.81 -17.80 10.32
CA SER A 215 -4.80 -18.67 10.95
C SER A 215 -4.80 -18.67 12.49
N ASN A 216 -3.69 -18.27 13.12
CA ASN A 216 -3.48 -18.34 14.56
C ASN A 216 -3.48 -16.95 15.23
N ARG A 217 -3.08 -15.90 14.54
CA ARG A 217 -2.93 -14.57 15.16
C ARG A 217 -3.13 -13.40 14.20
N LEU A 218 -3.45 -12.28 14.82
CA LEU A 218 -3.52 -10.95 14.23
C LEU A 218 -2.49 -10.06 14.91
N VAL A 219 -1.69 -9.33 14.16
CA VAL A 219 -0.77 -8.31 14.68
C VAL A 219 -1.08 -7.00 14.00
N TYR A 220 -1.20 -5.91 14.76
CA TYR A 220 -1.49 -4.59 14.23
C TYR A 220 -0.87 -3.49 15.10
N SER A 221 -0.75 -2.28 14.53
CA SER A 221 -0.33 -1.06 15.23
C SER A 221 -1.48 -0.05 15.28
N ASP A 222 -1.59 0.68 16.40
CA ASP A 222 -2.44 1.87 16.49
C ASP A 222 -1.71 3.14 15.99
N ARG A 223 -2.51 4.15 15.63
CA ARG A 223 -2.22 5.55 15.24
C ARG A 223 -0.93 5.86 14.48
N GLY A 224 -0.40 4.96 13.67
CA GLY A 224 1.02 5.04 13.30
C GLY A 224 1.87 4.92 14.57
N LEU A 225 3.12 4.50 14.47
CA LEU A 225 3.96 4.18 15.64
C LEU A 225 4.34 5.40 16.52
N ASP A 226 3.51 6.44 16.64
CA ASP A 226 3.60 7.49 17.65
C ASP A 226 3.68 6.89 19.07
N LYS A 227 2.99 5.77 19.33
CA LYS A 227 3.13 5.01 20.59
C LYS A 227 4.20 3.92 20.55
N ARG A 228 4.73 3.60 19.36
CA ARG A 228 5.71 2.54 19.13
C ARG A 228 5.26 1.20 19.75
N THR A 229 4.02 0.80 19.54
CA THR A 229 3.47 -0.44 20.10
C THR A 229 2.80 -1.31 19.05
N PHE A 230 3.06 -2.61 19.11
CA PHE A 230 2.35 -3.63 18.33
C PHE A 230 1.45 -4.43 19.25
N THR A 231 0.22 -4.66 18.82
CA THR A 231 -0.75 -5.51 19.51
C THR A 231 -0.88 -6.82 18.75
N GLU A 232 -0.58 -7.94 19.41
CA GLU A 232 -0.84 -9.29 18.92
C GLU A 232 -2.07 -9.85 19.62
N TYR A 233 -3.05 -10.32 18.84
CA TYR A 233 -4.15 -11.12 19.33
C TYR A 233 -3.98 -12.56 18.85
N CYS A 234 -3.85 -13.50 19.79
CA CYS A 234 -3.77 -14.93 19.49
C CYS A 234 -5.18 -15.54 19.54
N PHE A 235 -5.67 -16.00 18.39
CA PHE A 235 -7.02 -16.54 18.25
C PHE A 235 -7.23 -17.83 19.06
N SER A 236 -6.22 -18.70 19.12
CA SER A 236 -6.32 -19.98 19.83
C SER A 236 -6.35 -19.83 21.35
N LEU A 237 -5.71 -18.78 21.88
CA LEU A 237 -5.64 -18.50 23.31
C LEU A 237 -6.65 -17.45 23.78
N GLY A 238 -7.24 -16.68 22.86
CA GLY A 238 -8.10 -15.55 23.17
C GLY A 238 -7.37 -14.46 23.98
N SER A 239 -6.07 -14.29 23.73
CA SER A 239 -5.20 -13.43 24.54
C SER A 239 -4.52 -12.35 23.70
N CYS A 240 -4.30 -11.20 24.33
CA CYS A 240 -3.66 -10.04 23.73
C CYS A 240 -2.28 -9.79 24.36
N ASN A 241 -1.26 -9.62 23.53
CA ASN A 241 0.10 -9.26 23.91
C ASN A 241 0.46 -7.89 23.30
N ILE A 242 1.20 -7.07 24.05
CA ILE A 242 1.67 -5.76 23.58
C ILE A 242 3.19 -5.74 23.55
N TYR A 243 3.76 -5.39 22.41
CA TYR A 243 5.18 -5.26 22.17
C TYR A 243 5.55 -3.79 21.98
N ASN A 244 6.72 -3.38 22.44
CA ASN A 244 7.24 -2.04 22.15
C ASN A 244 8.19 -2.10 20.96
N ALA A 245 7.90 -1.32 19.93
CA ALA A 245 8.75 -1.13 18.77
C ALA A 245 9.96 -0.25 19.16
N ASN A 246 11.16 -0.76 18.93
CA ASN A 246 12.41 -0.02 19.15
C ASN A 246 12.75 0.91 17.97
N VAL A 247 11.85 1.83 17.63
CA VAL A 247 12.06 2.76 16.52
C VAL A 247 12.92 3.93 16.99
N SER A 248 14.03 4.17 16.27
CA SER A 248 15.09 5.11 16.65
C SER A 248 14.77 6.61 16.46
N SER A 249 13.61 6.96 15.90
CA SER A 249 13.35 8.31 15.36
C SER A 249 12.11 8.99 15.95
N ASP A 250 12.30 10.20 16.48
CA ASP A 250 11.23 11.06 17.03
C ASP A 250 10.51 11.91 15.94
N LYS A 251 10.80 11.67 14.65
CA LYS A 251 10.25 12.44 13.51
C LYS A 251 9.77 11.60 12.33
N VAL A 252 9.72 10.28 12.46
CA VAL A 252 9.12 9.43 11.43
C VAL A 252 7.61 9.49 11.63
N SER A 253 6.91 10.13 10.70
CA SER A 253 5.47 9.96 10.59
C SER A 253 5.25 8.61 9.92
N PHE A 254 4.92 7.60 10.71
CA PHE A 254 4.51 6.28 10.24
C PHE A 254 3.13 6.38 9.60
N MET A 255 3.09 6.96 8.41
CA MET A 255 1.93 6.79 7.56
C MET A 255 2.16 5.60 6.66
N ASN A 256 1.15 4.76 6.60
CA ASN A 256 1.06 3.65 5.66
C ASN A 256 2.16 2.61 5.90
N GLN A 257 2.13 2.03 7.10
CA GLN A 257 2.72 0.72 7.31
C GLN A 257 1.89 -0.27 6.49
N PHE A 258 2.27 -0.48 5.24
CA PHE A 258 1.86 -1.66 4.50
C PHE A 258 2.87 -2.76 4.84
N VAL A 259 2.39 -3.99 4.96
CA VAL A 259 3.26 -5.17 5.09
C VAL A 259 3.78 -5.48 3.70
N LEU A 260 5.02 -5.07 3.44
CA LEU A 260 5.59 -5.01 2.09
C LEU A 260 5.81 -6.40 1.51
N HIS A 261 6.17 -7.34 2.38
CA HIS A 261 6.22 -8.76 2.07
C HIS A 261 6.43 -9.51 3.38
N ASN A 262 5.76 -10.64 3.51
CA ASN A 262 5.82 -11.47 4.70
C ASN A 262 6.78 -12.64 4.44
N ASN A 263 8.09 -12.42 4.47
CA ASN A 263 9.05 -13.54 4.35
C ASN A 263 8.97 -14.43 5.59
N ASP A 264 9.39 -15.69 5.57
CA ASP A 264 9.16 -16.62 6.70
C ASP A 264 9.68 -16.12 8.06
N GLU A 265 10.61 -15.17 8.09
CA GLU A 265 11.30 -14.69 9.29
C GLU A 265 10.86 -13.29 9.75
N TYR A 266 10.54 -12.39 8.83
CA TYR A 266 10.37 -10.96 9.07
C TYR A 266 9.11 -10.38 8.42
N ILE A 267 8.52 -9.41 9.10
CA ILE A 267 7.53 -8.46 8.59
C ILE A 267 8.29 -7.22 8.15
N VAL A 268 8.17 -6.84 6.88
CA VAL A 268 8.78 -5.61 6.36
C VAL A 268 7.73 -4.50 6.33
N CYS A 269 7.99 -3.38 6.98
CA CYS A 269 7.10 -2.23 7.08
C CYS A 269 7.75 -0.98 6.53
N PHE A 270 6.94 -0.10 5.95
CA PHE A 270 7.40 1.17 5.39
C PHE A 270 7.10 2.37 6.30
N GLY A 271 8.00 3.34 6.33
CA GLY A 271 7.81 4.62 7.01
C GLY A 271 8.48 5.78 6.29
N GLN A 272 7.99 7.01 6.50
CA GLN A 272 8.51 8.22 5.85
C GLN A 272 8.83 9.33 6.86
N THR A 273 9.87 10.10 6.56
CA THR A 273 10.18 11.36 7.23
C THR A 273 9.92 12.52 6.24
N THR A 274 9.16 13.54 6.66
CA THR A 274 8.82 14.73 5.84
C THR A 274 9.14 16.04 6.56
N SER A 275 9.34 17.13 5.80
CA SER A 275 9.67 18.47 6.32
C SER A 275 8.45 19.32 6.72
N ASN A 276 7.26 18.98 6.23
CA ASN A 276 5.99 19.66 6.53
C ASN A 276 5.06 18.80 7.41
N SER A 277 3.97 19.41 7.92
CA SER A 277 2.98 18.80 8.81
C SER A 277 2.28 17.59 8.18
N GLY A 278 2.87 16.42 8.40
CA GLY A 278 2.32 15.12 8.04
C GLY A 278 2.32 14.84 6.52
N PRO A 279 2.63 13.61 6.09
CA PRO A 279 2.37 13.21 4.72
C PRO A 279 0.84 13.22 4.41
N LYS A 280 0.45 13.24 3.13
CA LYS A 280 -0.97 13.11 2.70
C LYS A 280 -1.31 11.61 2.54
N ARG A 281 -2.55 11.18 2.88
CA ARG A 281 -3.03 9.78 3.04
C ARG A 281 -2.61 8.76 1.96
N SER A 282 -2.29 9.20 0.74
CA SER A 282 -2.10 8.36 -0.46
C SER A 282 -0.66 7.93 -0.75
N GLY A 283 0.28 7.98 0.20
CA GLY A 283 1.72 7.82 -0.12
C GLY A 283 2.27 8.95 -1.03
N THR A 284 1.41 9.93 -1.33
CA THR A 284 1.69 11.21 -1.97
C THR A 284 2.55 12.03 -1.02
N SER A 285 3.86 12.00 -1.21
CA SER A 285 4.70 13.13 -0.85
C SER A 285 5.20 13.77 -2.13
N GLU A 286 4.80 15.03 -2.34
CA GLU A 286 5.53 15.92 -3.24
C GLU A 286 7.00 15.85 -2.79
N MET A 287 7.95 15.52 -3.68
CA MET A 287 9.38 15.35 -3.31
C MET A 287 9.92 16.55 -2.54
N LYS A 288 9.37 17.74 -2.80
CA LYS A 288 9.66 19.00 -2.10
C LYS A 288 9.49 18.94 -0.57
N GLY A 289 8.66 18.03 -0.07
CA GLY A 289 8.41 17.82 1.36
C GLY A 289 9.05 16.54 1.93
N HIS A 290 9.65 15.69 1.11
CA HIS A 290 10.22 14.40 1.51
C HIS A 290 11.62 14.59 2.13
N ILE A 291 11.95 13.80 3.15
CA ILE A 291 13.29 13.76 3.74
C ILE A 291 13.92 12.40 3.52
N SER A 292 13.30 11.31 3.98
CA SER A 292 13.85 9.96 3.80
C SER A 292 12.76 8.91 3.99
N ASP A 293 12.95 7.77 3.34
CA ASP A 293 12.14 6.57 3.53
C ASP A 293 12.87 5.58 4.44
N HIS A 294 12.09 4.72 5.08
CA HIS A 294 12.52 3.76 6.07
C HIS A 294 11.85 2.41 5.82
N LEU A 295 12.64 1.34 5.78
CA LEU A 295 12.14 -0.04 5.90
C LEU A 295 12.46 -0.55 7.30
N TYR A 296 11.44 -1.04 7.97
CA TYR A 296 11.54 -1.70 9.25
C TYR A 296 11.33 -3.19 9.04
N CYS A 297 12.31 -3.99 9.41
CA CYS A 297 12.21 -5.44 9.38
C CYS A 297 12.02 -5.93 10.81
N ILE A 298 10.87 -6.54 11.09
CA ILE A 298 10.42 -6.96 12.42
C ILE A 298 10.34 -8.48 12.45
N ASP A 299 11.03 -9.13 13.39
CA ASP A 299 11.00 -10.60 13.53
C ASP A 299 9.57 -11.07 13.86
N LYS A 300 9.07 -12.03 13.07
CA LYS A 300 7.69 -12.57 13.19
C LYS A 300 7.45 -13.34 14.48
N ASN A 301 8.50 -13.91 15.06
CA ASN A 301 8.42 -14.71 16.29
C ASN A 301 8.66 -13.84 17.53
N ASP A 302 9.44 -12.77 17.37
CA ASP A 302 9.83 -11.86 18.43
C ASP A 302 9.78 -10.41 17.93
N PHE A 303 8.59 -9.80 17.96
CA PHE A 303 8.33 -8.42 17.50
C PHE A 303 9.16 -7.34 18.22
N SER A 304 9.97 -7.69 19.22
CA SER A 304 10.93 -6.78 19.84
C SER A 304 12.26 -6.66 19.06
N LYS A 305 12.59 -7.66 18.23
CA LYS A 305 13.76 -7.63 17.36
C LYS A 305 13.39 -6.95 16.05
N GLN A 306 14.01 -5.81 15.83
CA GLN A 306 13.82 -5.03 14.64
C GLN A 306 15.12 -4.39 14.19
N PHE A 307 15.25 -4.24 12.88
CA PHE A 307 16.27 -3.41 12.28
C PHE A 307 15.66 -2.43 11.27
N GLU A 308 16.39 -1.36 11.00
CA GLU A 308 15.94 -0.22 10.23
C GLU A 308 16.92 0.04 9.09
N HIS A 309 16.37 0.10 7.89
CA HIS A 309 17.06 0.53 6.69
C HIS A 309 16.55 1.91 6.30
N LYS A 310 17.43 2.89 6.33
CA LYS A 310 17.11 4.28 6.03
C LYS A 310 17.70 4.68 4.68
N THR A 311 16.89 5.28 3.82
CA THR A 311 17.35 5.82 2.54
C THR A 311 18.13 7.13 2.74
N LYS A 312 18.87 7.54 1.70
CA LYS A 312 19.49 8.87 1.67
C LYS A 312 18.42 9.95 1.68
N THR A 313 18.84 11.17 1.98
CA THR A 313 17.92 12.30 1.90
C THR A 313 17.36 12.44 0.48
N PHE A 314 16.03 12.53 0.34
CA PHE A 314 15.26 12.60 -0.92
C PHE A 314 15.24 11.32 -1.78
N GLU A 315 15.69 10.19 -1.25
CA GLU A 315 15.60 8.90 -1.94
C GLU A 315 14.29 8.19 -1.60
N ARG A 316 13.56 7.78 -2.65
CA ARG A 316 12.23 7.16 -2.52
C ARG A 316 12.27 5.67 -2.77
N ILE A 317 11.74 4.87 -1.87
CA ILE A 317 11.55 3.44 -2.10
C ILE A 317 10.32 3.25 -2.96
N ILE A 318 10.49 2.72 -4.16
CA ILE A 318 9.42 2.46 -5.12
C ILE A 318 8.97 1.00 -5.13
N TYR A 319 9.75 0.10 -4.52
CA TYR A 319 9.42 -1.30 -4.34
C TYR A 319 10.28 -1.93 -3.22
N ALA A 320 9.74 -2.94 -2.53
CA ALA A 320 10.51 -3.80 -1.64
C ALA A 320 9.86 -5.20 -1.55
N ASP A 321 10.69 -6.24 -1.42
CA ASP A 321 10.27 -7.61 -1.12
C ASP A 321 11.06 -8.20 0.06
N SER A 322 11.17 -9.53 0.15
CA SER A 322 11.93 -10.23 1.18
C SER A 322 13.45 -10.12 1.06
N GLU A 323 13.96 -9.81 -0.13
CA GLU A 323 15.37 -9.90 -0.50
C GLU A 323 15.98 -8.53 -0.84
N LYS A 324 15.19 -7.64 -1.44
CA LYS A 324 15.68 -6.37 -2.00
C LYS A 324 14.68 -5.23 -1.85
N ALA A 325 15.20 -4.02 -2.02
CA ALA A 325 14.42 -2.79 -2.21
C ALA A 325 14.90 -2.06 -3.46
N ILE A 326 13.98 -1.50 -4.23
CA ILE A 326 14.29 -0.64 -5.37
C ILE A 326 13.90 0.78 -5.01
N THR A 327 14.82 1.72 -5.21
CA THR A 327 14.61 3.14 -4.95
C THR A 327 14.77 3.96 -6.21
N TYR A 328 14.16 5.15 -6.23
CA TYR A 328 14.50 6.22 -7.15
C TYR A 328 15.33 7.27 -6.42
N TYR A 329 16.49 7.60 -6.99
CA TYR A 329 17.38 8.64 -6.48
C TYR A 329 18.23 9.24 -7.59
N ASP A 330 18.17 10.56 -7.75
CA ASP A 330 19.06 11.31 -8.65
C ASP A 330 19.11 10.81 -10.10
N GLY A 331 17.94 10.54 -10.68
CA GLY A 331 17.84 10.03 -12.05
C GLY A 331 18.30 8.58 -12.21
N GLU A 332 18.53 7.85 -11.12
CA GLU A 332 18.84 6.42 -11.11
C GLU A 332 17.76 5.63 -10.36
N TYR A 333 17.47 4.43 -10.83
CA TYR A 333 16.90 3.35 -10.04
C TYR A 333 18.04 2.58 -9.36
N LEU A 334 17.96 2.43 -8.04
CA LEU A 334 18.97 1.75 -7.23
C LEU A 334 18.35 0.52 -6.56
N THR A 335 18.92 -0.65 -6.81
CA THR A 335 18.51 -1.88 -6.13
C THR A 335 19.42 -2.14 -4.94
N TYR A 336 18.85 -2.25 -3.75
CA TYR A 336 19.52 -2.56 -2.50
C TYR A 336 19.24 -4.00 -2.07
N SER A 337 20.25 -4.69 -1.53
CA SER A 337 20.03 -5.91 -0.73
C SER A 337 19.43 -5.55 0.63
N LEU A 338 18.41 -6.28 1.09
CA LEU A 338 17.91 -6.14 2.46
C LEU A 338 18.80 -6.80 3.51
N GLU A 339 19.74 -7.66 3.12
CA GLU A 339 20.64 -8.31 4.08
C GLU A 339 21.63 -7.31 4.69
N ASP A 340 22.22 -6.44 3.85
CA ASP A 340 23.29 -5.53 4.27
C ASP A 340 23.11 -4.07 3.82
N TRP A 341 21.97 -3.75 3.20
CA TRP A 341 21.61 -2.42 2.69
C TRP A 341 22.64 -1.82 1.74
N LYS A 342 23.29 -2.66 0.92
CA LYS A 342 24.19 -2.21 -0.14
C LYS A 342 23.49 -2.21 -1.48
N VAL A 343 23.85 -1.22 -2.30
CA VAL A 343 23.45 -1.17 -3.71
C VAL A 343 24.08 -2.34 -4.45
N ILE A 344 23.24 -3.20 -5.03
CA ILE A 344 23.62 -4.38 -5.81
C ILE A 344 23.39 -4.20 -7.31
N ASP A 345 22.52 -3.25 -7.71
CA ASP A 345 22.28 -2.93 -9.12
C ASP A 345 21.89 -1.44 -9.30
N LYS A 346 22.08 -0.93 -10.52
CA LYS A 346 21.79 0.45 -10.92
C LYS A 346 21.28 0.52 -12.35
N GLN A 347 20.26 1.35 -12.57
CA GLN A 347 19.71 1.64 -13.90
C GLN A 347 19.42 3.14 -14.03
N ASP A 348 19.72 3.75 -15.17
CA ASP A 348 19.33 5.13 -15.46
C ASP A 348 17.80 5.23 -15.62
N ALA A 349 17.21 6.28 -15.04
CA ALA A 349 15.78 6.63 -15.10
C ALA A 349 15.53 7.75 -16.13
N ASP A 350 15.99 7.53 -17.36
CA ASP A 350 15.97 8.53 -18.45
C ASP A 350 14.56 9.06 -18.76
N GLU A 351 13.50 8.32 -18.46
CA GLU A 351 12.11 8.73 -18.65
C GLU A 351 11.65 9.80 -17.65
N ILE A 352 12.30 9.87 -16.48
CA ILE A 352 11.98 10.83 -15.43
C ILE A 352 12.71 12.12 -15.73
N LYS A 353 11.93 13.18 -15.98
CA LYS A 353 12.44 14.49 -16.38
C LYS A 353 12.20 15.53 -15.32
N ASP A 354 13.15 16.44 -15.27
CA ASP A 354 13.14 17.68 -14.52
C ASP A 354 11.79 18.43 -14.64
N GLY A 355 11.12 18.69 -13.51
CA GLY A 355 9.80 19.34 -13.50
C GLY A 355 8.59 18.44 -13.85
N GLY A 356 8.81 17.14 -14.04
CA GLY A 356 7.76 16.14 -14.29
C GLY A 356 6.98 15.74 -13.03
N SER A 357 5.84 15.08 -13.23
CA SER A 357 5.06 14.41 -12.16
C SER A 357 4.80 12.98 -12.59
N TYR A 358 5.11 12.03 -11.72
CA TYR A 358 5.10 10.61 -12.03
C TYR A 358 4.47 9.81 -10.90
N PHE A 359 3.79 8.72 -11.22
CA PHE A 359 3.41 7.73 -10.24
C PHE A 359 3.95 6.34 -10.58
N PHE A 360 4.34 5.61 -9.54
CA PHE A 360 4.86 4.24 -9.62
C PHE A 360 3.82 3.28 -9.06
N GLU A 361 3.66 2.13 -9.70
CA GLU A 361 2.80 1.05 -9.22
C GLU A 361 3.43 -0.32 -9.45
N ALA A 362 3.48 -1.18 -8.42
CA ALA A 362 4.06 -2.51 -8.52
C ALA A 362 2.97 -3.55 -8.77
N CYS A 363 3.16 -4.42 -9.76
CA CYS A 363 2.23 -5.52 -10.05
C CYS A 363 2.97 -6.69 -10.72
N GLY A 364 2.92 -7.87 -10.09
CA GLY A 364 3.68 -9.04 -10.54
C GLY A 364 5.19 -8.78 -10.51
N GLU A 365 5.89 -9.10 -11.61
CA GLU A 365 7.34 -8.95 -11.73
C GLU A 365 7.81 -7.53 -12.12
N TYR A 366 6.92 -6.53 -12.13
CA TYR A 366 7.25 -5.20 -12.64
C TYR A 366 6.77 -4.06 -11.73
N ILE A 367 7.49 -2.95 -11.83
CA ILE A 367 7.07 -1.62 -11.40
C ILE A 367 6.71 -0.83 -12.67
N PHE A 368 5.48 -0.35 -12.74
CA PHE A 368 4.95 0.47 -13.81
C PHE A 368 5.15 1.95 -13.48
N VAL A 369 5.70 2.70 -14.42
CA VAL A 369 5.97 4.13 -14.29
C VAL A 369 5.01 4.89 -15.18
N PHE A 370 4.21 5.76 -14.59
CA PHE A 370 3.21 6.56 -15.30
C PHE A 370 3.51 8.05 -15.20
N ASP A 371 3.19 8.79 -16.26
CA ASP A 371 3.09 10.25 -16.21
C ASP A 371 1.76 10.63 -15.53
N ASP A 372 1.85 11.29 -14.38
CA ASP A 372 0.71 11.63 -13.51
C ASP A 372 -0.24 12.67 -14.14
N LYS A 373 0.20 13.41 -15.16
CA LYS A 373 -0.65 14.40 -15.84
C LYS A 373 -1.48 13.79 -16.97
N THR A 374 -0.99 12.71 -17.56
CA THR A 374 -1.58 12.11 -18.75
C THR A 374 -2.07 10.68 -18.53
N ASP A 375 -1.81 10.11 -17.36
CA ASP A 375 -2.05 8.71 -16.99
C ASP A 375 -1.46 7.70 -17.98
N LYS A 376 -0.42 8.11 -18.72
CA LYS A 376 0.25 7.26 -19.70
C LYS A 376 1.36 6.47 -19.03
N LEU A 377 1.36 5.16 -19.29
CA LEU A 377 2.52 4.33 -19.00
C LEU A 377 3.71 4.80 -19.84
N ILE A 378 4.82 5.12 -19.18
CA ILE A 378 6.06 5.60 -19.81
C ILE A 378 7.21 4.63 -19.66
N ASN A 379 7.22 3.77 -18.62
CA ASN A 379 8.21 2.72 -18.47
C ASN A 379 7.71 1.51 -17.65
N LYS A 380 8.39 0.37 -17.77
CA LYS A 380 8.22 -0.83 -16.95
C LYS A 380 9.60 -1.28 -16.45
N ILE A 381 9.78 -1.32 -15.13
CA ILE A 381 11.03 -1.74 -14.49
C ILE A 381 10.83 -3.18 -14.01
N LYS A 382 11.75 -4.08 -14.36
CA LYS A 382 11.70 -5.45 -13.84
C LYS A 382 12.18 -5.46 -12.38
N VAL A 383 11.42 -6.13 -11.52
CA VAL A 383 11.74 -6.25 -10.09
C VAL A 383 12.89 -7.18 -9.85
#